data_AF-R9RAC4-F1
#
_entry.id   AF-R9RAC4-F1
#
_cell.length_a   1.000
_cell.length_b   1.000
_cell.length_c   1.000
_cell.angle_alpha   90.00
_cell.angle_beta   90.00
_cell.angle_gamma   90.00
#
_symmetry.space_group_name_H-M   'P 1'
#
loop_
_entity.id
_entity.type
_entity.pdbx_description
1 polymer ?
#
loop_
_entity_poly.entity_id
_entity_poly.type
_entity_poly.pdbx_seq_one_letter_code
_entity_poly.pdbx_strand_id
1 'polypeptide(L)' 'MWRCKECGGTEFVATIIAEQEGKFDESGEFEAEFDTDISQVVEVKYFNCCKCGSEFDDIKEIADWEED' A
#
# COMPACT_ATOMS: atom_id res chain seq x y z
N MET A 1 -15.94 -5.13 -6.54
CA MET A 1 -14.47 -5.25 -6.56
C MET A 1 -13.82 -4.10 -7.33
N TRP A 2 -12.63 -3.65 -6.94
CA TRP A 2 -11.83 -2.71 -7.75
C TRP A 2 -11.23 -3.44 -8.95
N ARG A 3 -11.35 -2.85 -10.14
CA ARG A 3 -10.79 -3.39 -11.37
C ARG A 3 -9.95 -2.33 -12.09
N CYS A 4 -8.69 -2.67 -12.39
CA CYS A 4 -7.75 -1.78 -13.05
C CYS A 4 -8.26 -1.42 -14.44
N LYS A 5 -8.31 -0.11 -14.73
CA LYS A 5 -8.79 0.43 -16.01
C LYS A 5 -7.93 0.00 -17.20
N GLU A 6 -6.65 -0.28 -16.97
CA GLU A 6 -5.70 -0.61 -18.03
C GLU A 6 -5.71 -2.11 -18.38
N CYS A 7 -5.68 -2.99 -17.38
CA CYS A 7 -5.46 -4.43 -17.61
C CYS A 7 -6.55 -5.35 -17.07
N GLY A 8 -7.57 -4.79 -16.42
CA GLY A 8 -8.65 -5.54 -15.78
C GLY A 8 -8.22 -6.35 -14.55
N GLY A 9 -7.01 -6.16 -14.04
CA GLY A 9 -6.53 -6.80 -12.83
C GLY A 9 -7.26 -6.30 -11.58
N THR A 10 -7.37 -7.15 -10.57
CA THR A 10 -8.17 -6.88 -9.35
C THR A 10 -7.32 -6.89 -8.08
N GLU A 11 -6.02 -7.13 -8.22
CA GLU A 11 -5.04 -7.11 -7.14
C GLU A 11 -4.23 -5.81 -7.20
N PHE A 12 -4.11 -5.17 -6.04
CA PHE A 12 -3.42 -3.91 -5.86
C PHE A 12 -2.58 -3.93 -4.60
N VAL A 13 -1.47 -3.19 -4.64
CA VAL A 13 -0.65 -2.88 -3.46
C VAL A 13 -0.69 -1.39 -3.23
N ALA A 14 -0.83 -0.97 -1.98
CA ALA A 14 -0.71 0.42 -1.57
C ALA A 14 0.64 0.61 -0.86
N THR A 15 1.38 1.64 -1.26
CA THR A 15 2.55 2.11 -0.50
C THR A 15 2.07 3.08 0.55
N ILE A 16 2.50 2.87 1.79
CA ILE A 16 2.07 3.65 2.95
C ILE A 16 3.27 4.24 3.71
N ILE A 17 3.02 5.34 4.41
CA ILE A 17 3.85 5.79 5.52
C ILE A 17 3.15 5.38 6.81
N ALA A 18 3.88 4.71 7.70
CA ALA A 18 3.39 4.32 9.01
C ALA A 18 4.38 4.73 10.10
N GLU A 19 3.86 5.03 11.29
CA GLU A 19 4.66 5.22 12.50
C GLU A 19 4.84 3.86 13.19
N GLN A 20 6.08 3.53 13.52
CA GLN A 20 6.41 2.29 14.23
C GLN A 20 7.26 2.59 15.46
N GLU A 21 6.90 1.96 16.57
CA GLU A 21 7.72 1.94 17.77
C GLU A 21 8.70 0.77 17.70
N GLY A 22 9.97 1.03 18.01
CA GLY A 22 11.02 0.03 17.93
C GLY A 22 12.21 0.39 18.79
N LYS A 23 13.25 -0.42 18.70
CA LYS A 23 14.51 -0.20 19.42
C LYS A 23 15.64 -0.09 18.41
N PHE A 24 16.68 0.61 18.81
CA PHE A 24 17.95 0.58 18.09
C PHE A 24 18.83 -0.47 18.74
N ASP A 25 19.49 -1.29 17.93
CA ASP A 25 20.51 -2.20 18.41
C ASP A 25 21.81 -1.43 18.76
N GLU A 26 22.86 -2.15 19.17
CA GLU A 26 24.15 -1.54 19.47
C GLU A 26 24.89 -0.98 18.25
N SER A 27 24.51 -1.40 17.05
CA SER A 27 25.07 -0.92 15.77
C SER A 27 24.37 0.35 15.27
N GLY A 28 23.20 0.67 15.84
CA GLY A 28 22.34 1.77 15.44
C GLY A 28 21.33 1.38 14.35
N GLU A 29 21.17 0.10 14.06
CA GLU A 29 20.10 -0.43 13.21
C GLU A 29 18.77 -0.40 13.96
N PHE A 30 17.71 0.06 13.28
CA PHE A 30 16.37 0.11 13.84
C PHE A 30 15.68 -1.25 13.67
N GLU A 31 15.30 -1.86 14.79
CA GLU A 31 14.50 -3.08 14.83
C GLU A 31 13.10 -2.74 15.33
N ALA A 32 12.10 -3.04 14.51
CA ALA A 32 10.69 -3.01 14.89
C ALA A 32 10.04 -4.33 14.46
N GLU A 33 9.20 -4.88 15.34
CA GLU A 33 8.28 -5.95 14.95
C GLU A 33 7.17 -5.30 14.13
N PHE A 34 7.09 -5.67 12.86
CA PHE A 34 6.02 -5.20 11.98
C PHE A 34 4.72 -5.89 12.38
N ASP A 35 4.00 -5.30 13.34
CA ASP A 35 2.59 -5.57 13.52
C ASP A 35 1.85 -4.72 12.49
N THR A 36 1.23 -5.35 11.50
CA THR A 36 0.49 -4.67 10.43
C THR A 36 -0.86 -4.17 10.94
N ASP A 37 -0.86 -3.38 12.02
CA ASP A 37 -2.04 -2.67 12.48
C ASP A 37 -2.23 -1.43 11.61
N ILE A 38 -3.36 -1.37 10.91
CA ILE A 38 -3.69 -0.27 10.00
C ILE A 38 -3.85 1.08 10.72
N SER A 39 -4.02 1.08 12.05
CA SER A 39 -4.08 2.30 12.86
C SER A 39 -2.77 3.09 12.88
N GLN A 40 -1.65 2.44 12.55
CA GLN A 40 -0.34 3.08 12.45
C GLN A 40 -0.11 3.79 11.11
N VAL A 41 -1.01 3.63 10.13
CA VAL A 41 -0.89 4.28 8.82
C VAL A 41 -1.16 5.77 8.96
N VAL A 42 -0.13 6.57 8.68
CA VAL A 42 -0.22 8.03 8.64
C VAL A 42 -0.72 8.50 7.27
N GLU A 43 -0.24 7.87 6.20
CA GLU A 43 -0.52 8.30 4.83
C GLU A 43 -0.47 7.12 3.85
N VAL A 44 -1.38 7.10 2.88
CA VAL A 44 -1.28 6.24 1.69
C VAL A 44 -0.69 7.08 0.56
N LYS A 45 0.45 6.67 0.02
CA LYS A 45 1.18 7.42 -1.02
C LYS A 45 0.63 7.16 -2.41
N TYR A 46 0.65 5.90 -2.83
CA TYR A 46 0.24 5.52 -4.17
C TYR A 46 -0.18 4.05 -4.21
N PHE A 47 -0.94 3.71 -5.24
CA PHE A 47 -1.51 2.40 -5.52
C PHE A 47 -0.90 1.84 -6.79
N ASN A 48 -0.49 0.57 -6.75
CA ASN A 48 0.05 -0.16 -7.88
C ASN A 48 -0.86 -1.33 -8.26
N CYS A 49 -1.15 -1.51 -9.55
CA CYS A 49 -1.79 -2.73 -10.03
C CYS A 49 -0.76 -3.86 -10.16
N CYS A 50 -0.96 -4.97 -9.46
CA CYS A 50 -0.01 -6.10 -9.46
C CYS A 50 0.19 -6.75 -10.85
N LYS A 51 -0.77 -6.56 -11.76
CA LYS A 51 -0.76 -7.22 -13.08
C LYS A 51 -0.05 -6.42 -14.16
N CYS A 52 -0.24 -5.10 -14.21
CA CYS A 52 0.37 -4.24 -15.24
C CYS A 52 1.41 -3.25 -14.72
N GLY A 53 1.53 -3.10 -13.40
CA GLY A 53 2.50 -2.20 -12.77
C GLY A 53 2.17 -0.72 -12.88
N SER A 54 0.96 -0.35 -13.30
CA SER A 54 0.52 1.05 -13.33
C SER A 54 0.42 1.58 -11.89
N GLU A 55 0.85 2.82 -11.69
CA GLU A 55 0.94 3.50 -10.40
C GLU A 55 0.19 4.83 -10.43
N PHE A 56 -0.66 5.07 -9.43
CA PHE A 56 -1.41 6.32 -9.27
C PHE A 56 -1.59 6.67 -7.80
N ASP A 57 -1.79 7.94 -7.49
CA ASP A 57 -1.93 8.43 -6.11
C ASP A 57 -3.30 8.07 -5.49
N ASP A 58 -4.34 7.91 -6.31
CA ASP A 58 -5.69 7.51 -5.89
C ASP A 58 -6.14 6.21 -6.57
N ILE A 59 -6.70 5.28 -5.79
CA ILE A 59 -7.28 4.02 -6.28
C ILE A 59 -8.36 4.27 -7.36
N LYS A 60 -9.10 5.38 -7.27
CA LYS A 60 -10.13 5.77 -8.25
C LYS A 60 -9.55 6.22 -9.58
N GLU A 61 -8.29 6.62 -9.62
CA GLU A 61 -7.61 6.97 -10.87
C GLU A 61 -7.21 5.71 -11.63
N ILE A 62 -6.62 4.74 -10.92
CA ILE A 62 -6.14 3.47 -11.51
C ILE A 62 -7.25 2.44 -11.77
N ALA A 63 -8.33 2.46 -11.00
CA ALA A 63 -9.34 1.41 -11.01
C ALA A 63 -10.77 1.95 -10.89
N ASP A 64 -11.72 1.19 -11.45
CA ASP A 64 -13.15 1.40 -11.26
C ASP A 64 -13.70 0.35 -10.29
N TRP A 65 -14.68 0.74 -9.46
CA TRP A 65 -15.41 -0.21 -8.63
C TRP A 65 -16.55 -0.83 -9.44
N GLU A 66 -16.54 -2.15 -9.58
CA GLU A 66 -17.60 -2.94 -10.20
C GLU A 66 -18.33 -3.75 -9.13
N GLU A 67 -19.66 -3.76 -9.12
CA GLU A 67 -20.41 -4.73 -8.31
C GLU A 67 -20.26 -6.12 -8.96
N ASP A 68 -19.95 -7.14 -8.15
CA ASP A 68 -19.90 -8.54 -8.61
C ASP A 68 -21.27 -9.04 -9.08
#